data_AF-A0AAU6CGB1-F1
#
_entry.id   AF-A0AAU6CGB1-F1
#
_cell.length_a   1.000
_cell.length_b   1.000
_cell.length_c   1.000
_cell.angle_alpha   90.00
_cell.angle_beta   90.00
_cell.angle_gamma   90.00
#
_symmetry.space_group_name_H-M   'P 1'
#
loop_
_entity.id
_entity.type
_entity.pdbx_description
1 polymer ?
#
loop_
_entity_poly.entity_id
_entity_poly.type
_entity_poly.pdbx_seq_one_letter_code
_entity_poly.pdbx_strand_id
1 'polypeptide(L)'
;MSTPPAPNPTVEPAPAGGPTPPAPPTADPPKDPATPPPPATGDDPALGPAGEKALAEWKKRAKDAETLAKQQADQLQAIEDAKKTETERLADRAKAAEDRATAATRLAVASKVEALAAGRFADPQDAVDALAAGAFTTDQGGIDANAITGALDDLLTRKPHWAAGAGNPSVPRPDPSQGARPGGTPTLAQRVAEAEAKGDTRLAIALKSQQLREISSK
;
A
#
# COMPACT_ATOMS: atom_id res chain seq x y z
N MET A 1 4.70 -81.36 12.62
CA MET A 1 5.01 -79.94 12.39
C MET A 1 5.96 -79.51 13.50
N SER A 2 7.26 -79.75 13.30
CA SER A 2 8.28 -79.66 14.35
C SER A 2 9.36 -78.67 13.94
N THR A 3 9.54 -77.62 14.73
CA THR A 3 10.67 -76.69 14.67
C THR A 3 11.87 -77.30 15.37
N PRO A 4 13.08 -77.19 14.79
CA PRO A 4 14.32 -77.15 15.58
C PRO A 4 15.21 -75.92 15.23
N PRO A 5 16.24 -75.64 16.06
CA PRO A 5 16.77 -74.29 16.30
C PRO A 5 18.20 -74.01 15.76
N ALA A 6 18.55 -72.70 15.68
CA ALA A 6 19.89 -72.04 15.72
C ALA A 6 20.90 -72.41 14.59
N PRO A 7 22.06 -71.70 14.36
CA PRO A 7 22.76 -70.70 15.19
C PRO A 7 23.41 -69.47 14.46
N ASN A 8 24.07 -68.63 15.26
CA ASN A 8 24.86 -67.42 14.95
C ASN A 8 25.99 -67.60 13.90
N PRO A 9 26.43 -66.50 13.23
CA PRO A 9 27.55 -66.50 12.29
C PRO A 9 28.90 -66.22 12.97
N THR A 10 29.96 -66.90 12.55
CA THR A 10 31.35 -66.46 12.78
C THR A 10 32.24 -66.97 11.64
N VAL A 11 33.28 -66.17 11.34
CA VAL A 11 34.58 -66.49 10.71
C VAL A 11 34.82 -65.85 9.31
N GLU A 12 35.50 -64.70 9.36
CA GLU A 12 36.51 -64.15 8.40
C GLU A 12 37.64 -65.16 8.10
N PRO A 13 38.50 -65.09 7.04
CA PRO A 13 39.25 -63.89 6.61
C PRO A 13 39.62 -63.76 5.09
N ALA A 14 40.32 -62.66 4.77
CA ALA A 14 40.87 -62.19 3.47
C ALA A 14 42.05 -63.05 2.90
N PRO A 15 42.66 -62.81 1.69
CA PRO A 15 43.47 -61.60 1.39
C PRO A 15 43.66 -61.16 -0.12
N ALA A 16 44.37 -60.02 -0.27
CA ALA A 16 45.17 -59.52 -1.43
C ALA A 16 44.43 -59.03 -2.70
N GLY A 17 44.75 -57.91 -3.37
CA GLY A 17 45.78 -56.87 -3.25
C GLY A 17 45.76 -56.01 -4.55
N GLY A 18 45.87 -54.68 -4.46
CA GLY A 18 45.92 -53.79 -5.64
C GLY A 18 45.95 -52.29 -5.26
N PRO A 19 46.68 -51.43 -6.00
CA PRO A 19 47.42 -50.29 -5.46
C PRO A 19 46.62 -49.02 -5.13
N THR A 20 47.11 -48.33 -4.10
CA THR A 20 46.63 -47.09 -3.49
C THR A 20 46.81 -45.86 -4.42
N PRO A 21 45.84 -44.92 -4.46
CA PRO A 21 45.97 -43.63 -5.15
C PRO A 21 47.01 -42.69 -4.48
N PRO A 22 47.66 -41.80 -5.24
CA PRO A 22 48.69 -40.88 -4.73
C PRO A 22 48.12 -39.81 -3.79
N ALA A 23 48.94 -39.43 -2.80
CA ALA A 23 48.64 -38.46 -1.76
C ALA A 23 48.56 -37.01 -2.32
N PRO A 24 47.68 -36.14 -1.76
CA PRO A 24 47.62 -34.73 -2.12
C PRO A 24 48.82 -33.94 -1.54
N PRO A 25 49.30 -32.90 -2.23
CA PRO A 25 50.42 -32.08 -1.78
C PRO A 25 50.06 -31.21 -0.56
N THR A 26 50.98 -31.18 0.39
CA THR A 26 51.00 -30.34 1.61
C THR A 26 50.97 -28.86 1.26
N ALA A 27 49.95 -28.14 1.75
CA ALA A 27 49.88 -26.68 1.69
C ALA A 27 50.44 -26.07 2.98
N ASP A 28 51.28 -25.04 2.82
CA ASP A 28 51.88 -24.23 3.87
C ASP A 28 50.85 -23.54 4.79
N PRO A 29 51.22 -23.24 6.05
CA PRO A 29 50.30 -22.71 7.05
C PRO A 29 49.81 -21.27 6.75
N PRO A 30 48.56 -20.93 7.12
CA PRO A 30 47.96 -19.62 6.87
C PRO A 30 48.59 -18.52 7.74
N LYS A 31 48.91 -17.38 7.13
CA LYS A 31 49.25 -16.13 7.83
C LYS A 31 47.97 -15.45 8.33
N ASP A 32 48.01 -14.99 9.57
CA ASP A 32 46.94 -14.33 10.30
C ASP A 32 46.19 -13.23 9.52
N PRO A 33 44.85 -13.10 9.70
CA PRO A 33 44.07 -12.01 9.16
C PRO A 33 44.32 -10.72 9.97
N ALA A 34 44.81 -9.68 9.28
CA ALA A 34 44.90 -8.34 9.84
C ALA A 34 43.50 -7.78 10.13
N THR A 35 43.38 -7.19 11.33
CA THR A 35 42.22 -6.49 11.90
C THR A 35 41.57 -5.49 10.93
N PRO A 36 40.22 -5.45 10.80
CA PRO A 36 39.53 -4.43 10.02
C PRO A 36 39.60 -3.04 10.71
N PRO A 37 39.83 -1.95 9.96
CA PRO A 37 39.80 -0.60 10.52
C PRO A 37 38.35 -0.17 10.91
N PRO A 38 38.19 0.71 11.91
CA PRO A 38 36.89 1.19 12.41
C PRO A 38 36.14 2.05 11.37
N PRO A 39 34.80 2.18 11.52
CA PRO A 39 33.94 2.80 10.51
C PRO A 39 34.14 4.31 10.45
N ALA A 40 34.34 4.84 9.25
CA ALA A 40 34.35 6.28 9.00
C ALA A 40 32.91 6.82 9.06
N THR A 41 32.61 7.58 10.12
CA THR A 41 31.51 8.55 10.17
C THR A 41 31.85 9.78 9.34
N GLY A 42 30.93 10.21 8.48
CA GLY A 42 30.89 11.58 7.93
C GLY A 42 31.19 11.67 6.44
N ASP A 43 30.14 12.03 5.69
CA ASP A 43 30.13 12.56 4.32
C ASP A 43 30.79 11.69 3.25
N ASP A 44 29.97 10.91 2.52
CA ASP A 44 30.40 10.18 1.32
C ASP A 44 31.17 11.13 0.39
N PRO A 45 32.50 10.97 0.24
CA PRO A 45 33.25 11.78 -0.69
C PRO A 45 32.74 11.46 -2.09
N ALA A 46 32.43 12.51 -2.87
CA ALA A 46 32.13 12.37 -4.29
C ALA A 46 33.12 11.38 -4.90
N LEU A 47 32.61 10.28 -5.47
CA LEU A 47 33.45 9.23 -6.05
C LEU A 47 34.45 9.94 -6.96
N GLY A 48 35.75 9.82 -6.67
CA GLY A 48 36.77 10.45 -7.49
C GLY A 48 36.66 10.02 -8.97
N PRO A 49 37.44 10.61 -9.88
CA PRO A 49 37.32 10.34 -11.32
C PRO A 49 37.45 8.85 -11.71
N ALA A 50 38.08 8.01 -10.87
CA ALA A 50 38.10 6.56 -11.04
C ALA A 50 36.78 5.87 -10.65
N GLY A 51 36.11 6.34 -9.60
CA GLY A 51 34.82 5.80 -9.15
C GLY A 51 33.67 6.19 -10.08
N GLU A 52 33.67 7.42 -10.60
CA GLU A 52 32.70 7.83 -11.64
C GLU A 52 32.85 7.01 -12.93
N LYS A 53 34.10 6.70 -13.34
CA LYS A 53 34.37 5.81 -14.48
C LYS A 53 33.88 4.38 -14.22
N ALA A 54 34.15 3.84 -13.03
CA ALA A 54 33.66 2.51 -12.66
C ALA A 54 32.12 2.43 -12.64
N LEU A 55 31.44 3.47 -12.13
CA LEU A 55 29.97 3.55 -12.18
C LEU A 55 29.44 3.69 -13.62
N ALA A 56 30.11 4.46 -14.46
CA ALA A 56 29.73 4.59 -15.87
C ALA A 56 29.87 3.27 -16.63
N GLU A 57 30.98 2.54 -16.40
CA GLU A 57 31.21 1.21 -16.97
C GLU A 57 30.18 0.19 -16.48
N TRP A 58 29.85 0.20 -15.18
CA TRP A 58 28.83 -0.69 -14.62
C TRP A 58 27.45 -0.40 -15.18
N LYS A 59 27.05 0.88 -15.27
CA LYS A 59 25.79 1.29 -15.90
C LYS A 59 25.72 0.88 -17.37
N LYS A 60 26.83 1.01 -18.11
CA LYS A 60 26.91 0.58 -19.50
C LYS A 60 26.73 -0.94 -19.59
N ARG A 61 27.47 -1.71 -18.79
CA ARG A 61 27.34 -3.17 -18.74
C ARG A 61 25.94 -3.63 -18.34
N ALA A 62 25.29 -2.92 -17.42
CA ALA A 62 23.91 -3.22 -17.02
C ALA A 62 22.93 -2.98 -18.18
N LYS A 63 23.06 -1.87 -18.91
CA LYS A 63 22.25 -1.60 -20.11
C LYS A 63 22.52 -2.60 -21.24
N ASP A 64 23.77 -2.95 -21.45
CA ASP A 64 24.16 -3.94 -22.46
C ASP A 64 23.61 -5.34 -22.09
N ALA A 65 23.64 -5.70 -20.82
CA ALA A 65 23.04 -6.94 -20.33
C ALA A 65 21.50 -6.93 -20.46
N GLU A 66 20.84 -5.81 -20.16
CA GLU A 66 19.38 -5.67 -20.30
C GLU A 66 18.95 -5.75 -21.77
N THR A 67 19.69 -5.10 -22.67
CA THR A 67 19.41 -5.16 -24.12
C THR A 67 19.65 -6.57 -24.68
N LEU A 68 20.72 -7.25 -24.28
CA LEU A 68 20.95 -8.65 -24.62
C LEU A 68 19.86 -9.57 -24.08
N ALA A 69 19.42 -9.38 -22.83
CA ALA A 69 18.36 -10.18 -22.23
C ALA A 69 17.03 -10.01 -22.99
N LYS A 70 16.68 -8.78 -23.37
CA LYS A 70 15.49 -8.52 -24.20
C LYS A 70 15.60 -9.19 -25.57
N GLN A 71 16.73 -9.03 -26.25
CA GLN A 71 16.95 -9.65 -27.56
C GLN A 71 16.89 -11.19 -27.49
N GLN A 72 17.44 -11.80 -26.44
CA GLN A 72 17.36 -13.23 -26.22
C GLN A 72 15.92 -13.68 -25.91
N ALA A 73 15.18 -12.93 -25.10
CA ALA A 73 13.77 -13.22 -24.84
C ALA A 73 12.93 -13.15 -26.13
N ASP A 74 13.14 -12.12 -26.95
CA ASP A 74 12.45 -11.96 -28.24
C ASP A 74 12.80 -13.09 -29.21
N GLN A 75 14.06 -13.53 -29.25
CA GLN A 75 14.51 -14.64 -30.09
C GLN A 75 13.94 -15.99 -29.61
N LEU A 76 13.93 -16.24 -28.30
CA LEU A 76 13.33 -17.44 -27.72
C LEU A 76 11.83 -17.48 -28.03
N GLN A 77 11.15 -16.35 -27.85
CA GLN A 77 9.73 -16.22 -28.17
C GLN A 77 9.47 -16.44 -29.66
N ALA A 78 10.30 -15.91 -30.56
CA ALA A 78 10.19 -16.14 -31.99
C ALA A 78 10.42 -17.61 -32.39
N ILE A 79 11.37 -18.31 -31.74
CA ILE A 79 11.64 -19.74 -31.96
C ILE A 79 10.47 -20.58 -31.43
N GLU A 80 9.93 -20.25 -30.27
CA GLU A 80 8.74 -20.89 -29.70
C GLU A 80 7.53 -20.68 -30.62
N ASP A 81 7.30 -19.45 -31.06
CA ASP A 81 6.22 -19.12 -31.98
C ASP A 81 6.38 -19.83 -33.33
N ALA A 82 7.61 -20.01 -33.84
CA ALA A 82 7.88 -20.76 -35.07
C ALA A 82 7.66 -22.27 -34.92
N LYS A 83 7.85 -22.82 -33.71
CA LYS A 83 7.65 -24.24 -33.38
C LYS A 83 6.21 -24.59 -33.02
N LYS A 84 5.43 -23.61 -32.55
CA LYS A 84 4.00 -23.81 -32.27
C LYS A 84 3.26 -24.17 -33.53
N THR A 85 2.52 -25.27 -33.46
CA THR A 85 1.53 -25.63 -34.48
C THR A 85 0.43 -24.55 -34.53
N GLU A 86 -0.24 -24.38 -35.68
CA GLU A 86 -1.32 -23.38 -35.80
C GLU A 86 -2.39 -23.57 -34.72
N THR A 87 -2.65 -24.82 -34.32
CA THR A 87 -3.50 -25.20 -33.19
C THR A 87 -3.03 -24.66 -31.84
N GLU A 88 -1.73 -24.70 -31.53
CA GLU A 88 -1.19 -24.13 -30.28
C GLU A 88 -1.22 -22.61 -30.28
N ARG A 89 -0.92 -21.96 -31.41
CA ARG A 89 -1.05 -20.49 -31.50
C ARG A 89 -2.49 -20.03 -31.31
N LEU A 90 -3.45 -20.77 -31.86
CA LEU A 90 -4.87 -20.48 -31.66
C LEU A 90 -5.29 -20.71 -30.21
N ALA A 91 -4.81 -21.78 -29.56
CA ALA A 91 -5.07 -22.03 -28.15
C ALA A 91 -4.48 -20.95 -27.24
N ASP A 92 -3.23 -20.51 -27.48
CA ASP A 92 -2.59 -19.43 -26.73
C ASP A 92 -3.33 -18.09 -26.89
N ARG A 93 -3.77 -17.78 -28.12
CA ARG A 93 -4.58 -16.58 -28.38
C ARG A 93 -5.93 -16.64 -27.69
N ALA A 94 -6.59 -17.80 -27.70
CA ALA A 94 -7.86 -18.01 -27.02
C ALA A 94 -7.68 -17.81 -25.50
N LYS A 95 -6.68 -18.45 -24.90
CA LYS A 95 -6.36 -18.28 -23.48
C LYS A 95 -6.04 -16.84 -23.12
N ALA A 96 -5.21 -16.15 -23.91
CA ALA A 96 -4.91 -14.75 -23.70
C ALA A 96 -6.15 -13.83 -23.86
N ALA A 97 -7.10 -14.20 -24.73
CA ALA A 97 -8.36 -13.48 -24.85
C ALA A 97 -9.27 -13.72 -23.63
N GLU A 98 -9.36 -14.96 -23.15
CA GLU A 98 -10.11 -15.34 -21.94
C GLU A 98 -9.56 -14.65 -20.69
N ASP A 99 -8.24 -14.62 -20.53
CA ASP A 99 -7.58 -13.94 -19.41
C ASP A 99 -7.88 -12.43 -19.42
N ARG A 100 -7.81 -11.79 -20.60
CA ARG A 100 -8.17 -10.37 -20.75
C ARG A 100 -9.65 -10.12 -20.47
N ALA A 101 -10.54 -10.98 -20.97
CA ALA A 101 -11.98 -10.87 -20.72
C ALA A 101 -12.28 -11.00 -19.23
N THR A 102 -11.67 -11.97 -18.56
CA THR A 102 -11.81 -12.18 -17.11
C THR A 102 -11.31 -10.99 -16.32
N ALA A 103 -10.15 -10.43 -16.69
CA ALA A 103 -9.60 -9.23 -16.05
C ALA A 103 -10.51 -8.01 -16.24
N ALA A 104 -11.05 -7.81 -17.45
CA ALA A 104 -11.99 -6.73 -17.73
C ALA A 104 -13.29 -6.87 -16.93
N THR A 105 -13.84 -8.08 -16.83
CA THR A 105 -15.04 -8.34 -16.02
C THR A 105 -14.79 -8.06 -14.54
N ARG A 106 -13.64 -8.49 -14.00
CA ARG A 106 -13.26 -8.20 -12.60
C ARG A 106 -13.16 -6.70 -12.34
N LEU A 107 -12.52 -5.95 -13.23
CA LEU A 107 -12.42 -4.49 -13.13
C LEU A 107 -13.80 -3.82 -13.21
N ALA A 108 -14.67 -4.30 -14.10
CA ALA A 108 -16.01 -3.77 -14.26
C ALA A 108 -16.88 -4.05 -13.00
N VAL A 109 -16.76 -5.24 -12.41
CA VAL A 109 -17.42 -5.56 -11.13
C VAL A 109 -16.87 -4.68 -10.01
N ALA A 110 -15.55 -4.56 -9.88
CA ALA A 110 -14.92 -3.72 -8.85
C ALA A 110 -15.36 -2.25 -8.93
N SER A 111 -15.35 -1.65 -10.13
CA SER A 111 -15.84 -0.28 -10.32
C SER A 111 -17.33 -0.13 -10.02
N LYS A 112 -18.15 -1.15 -10.30
CA LYS A 112 -19.57 -1.14 -9.94
C LYS A 112 -19.78 -1.24 -8.43
N VAL A 113 -19.01 -2.09 -7.76
CA VAL A 113 -19.01 -2.21 -6.29
C VAL A 113 -18.61 -0.88 -5.66
N GLU A 114 -17.52 -0.27 -6.12
CA GLU A 114 -17.07 1.04 -5.64
C GLU A 114 -18.16 2.11 -5.81
N ALA A 115 -18.78 2.17 -6.98
CA ALA A 115 -19.85 3.13 -7.26
C ALA A 115 -21.10 2.94 -6.37
N LEU A 116 -21.45 1.69 -6.03
CA LEU A 116 -22.58 1.38 -5.14
C LEU A 116 -22.23 1.54 -3.66
N ALA A 117 -20.97 1.34 -3.30
CA ALA A 117 -20.45 1.54 -1.95
C ALA A 117 -20.22 3.03 -1.62
N ALA A 118 -20.03 3.87 -2.63
CA ALA A 118 -19.86 5.31 -2.48
C ALA A 118 -20.99 5.94 -1.65
N GLY A 119 -20.62 6.62 -0.55
CA GLY A 119 -21.56 7.25 0.37
C GLY A 119 -22.29 6.30 1.32
N ARG A 120 -22.14 4.98 1.16
CA ARG A 120 -22.67 3.96 2.08
C ARG A 120 -21.60 3.42 3.01
N PHE A 121 -20.37 3.29 2.50
CA PHE A 121 -19.19 2.86 3.24
C PHE A 121 -18.31 4.05 3.57
N ALA A 122 -17.62 3.98 4.72
CA ALA A 122 -16.63 4.96 5.12
C ALA A 122 -15.45 5.00 4.11
N ASP A 123 -15.03 3.83 3.65
CA ASP A 123 -14.12 3.67 2.51
C ASP A 123 -14.75 2.71 1.47
N PRO A 124 -15.02 3.17 0.23
CA PRO A 124 -15.50 2.31 -0.84
C PRO A 124 -14.53 1.18 -1.23
N GLN A 125 -13.21 1.35 -1.03
CA GLN A 125 -12.21 0.33 -1.41
C GLN A 125 -12.28 -0.90 -0.50
N ASP A 126 -12.60 -0.73 0.78
CA ASP A 126 -12.83 -1.86 1.71
C ASP A 126 -13.93 -2.81 1.20
N ALA A 127 -14.96 -2.24 0.56
CA ALA A 127 -16.04 -3.01 -0.04
C ALA A 127 -15.59 -3.75 -1.31
N VAL A 128 -14.74 -3.13 -2.12
CA VAL A 128 -14.15 -3.76 -3.31
C VAL A 128 -13.29 -4.95 -2.90
N ASP A 129 -12.38 -4.78 -1.94
CA ASP A 129 -11.49 -5.86 -1.49
C ASP A 129 -12.27 -7.03 -0.87
N ALA A 130 -13.35 -6.75 -0.14
CA ALA A 130 -14.20 -7.78 0.45
C ALA A 130 -15.05 -8.54 -0.57
N LEU A 131 -15.43 -7.91 -1.69
CA LEU A 131 -16.33 -8.49 -2.70
C LEU A 131 -15.62 -8.90 -4.01
N ALA A 132 -14.35 -8.57 -4.20
CA ALA A 132 -13.60 -8.85 -5.43
C ALA A 132 -13.51 -10.35 -5.80
N ALA A 133 -13.67 -11.25 -4.81
CA ALA A 133 -13.68 -12.70 -5.02
C ALA A 133 -15.06 -13.24 -5.48
N GLY A 134 -16.12 -12.43 -5.42
CA GLY A 134 -17.48 -12.84 -5.78
C GLY A 134 -17.75 -12.79 -7.28
N ALA A 135 -18.53 -13.75 -7.79
CA ALA A 135 -19.01 -13.74 -9.16
C ALA A 135 -20.34 -12.98 -9.24
N PHE A 136 -20.27 -11.69 -9.59
CA PHE A 136 -21.44 -10.81 -9.74
C PHE A 136 -21.81 -10.60 -11.21
N THR A 137 -21.84 -11.68 -11.98
CA THR A 137 -22.13 -11.67 -13.42
C THR A 137 -23.39 -12.48 -13.69
N THR A 138 -24.26 -11.99 -14.57
CA THR A 138 -25.46 -12.68 -15.02
C THR A 138 -25.12 -13.68 -16.12
N ASP A 139 -26.05 -14.58 -16.42
CA ASP A 139 -25.91 -15.55 -17.53
C ASP A 139 -25.71 -14.89 -18.90
N GLN A 140 -26.06 -13.61 -19.02
CA GLN A 140 -25.89 -12.81 -20.23
C GLN A 140 -24.54 -12.06 -20.27
N GLY A 141 -23.66 -12.29 -19.30
CA GLY A 141 -22.36 -11.62 -19.20
C GLY A 141 -22.44 -10.17 -18.67
N GLY A 142 -23.61 -9.73 -18.19
CA GLY A 142 -23.79 -8.43 -17.57
C GLY A 142 -23.46 -8.44 -16.08
N ILE A 143 -23.26 -7.28 -15.46
CA ILE A 143 -23.03 -7.19 -14.01
C ILE A 143 -24.36 -7.20 -13.26
N ASP A 144 -24.50 -8.09 -12.28
CA ASP A 144 -25.69 -8.14 -11.42
C ASP A 144 -25.59 -7.09 -10.28
N ALA A 145 -26.14 -5.91 -10.54
CA ALA A 145 -26.15 -4.82 -9.56
C ALA A 145 -27.00 -5.14 -8.32
N ASN A 146 -28.03 -5.98 -8.44
CA ASN A 146 -28.90 -6.32 -7.32
C ASN A 146 -28.18 -7.28 -6.37
N ALA A 147 -27.50 -8.29 -6.91
CA ALA A 147 -26.67 -9.19 -6.12
C ALA A 147 -25.53 -8.44 -5.40
N ILE A 148 -24.89 -7.47 -6.07
CA ILE A 148 -23.87 -6.61 -5.43
C ILE A 148 -24.48 -5.81 -4.28
N THR A 149 -25.66 -5.21 -4.49
CA THR A 149 -26.32 -4.41 -3.46
C THR A 149 -26.67 -5.26 -2.23
N GLY A 150 -27.23 -6.45 -2.43
CA GLY A 150 -27.49 -7.38 -1.33
C GLY A 150 -26.22 -7.80 -0.58
N ALA A 151 -25.14 -8.10 -1.31
CA ALA A 151 -23.86 -8.45 -0.70
C ALA A 151 -23.24 -7.29 0.10
N LEU A 152 -23.39 -6.05 -0.37
CA LEU A 152 -23.00 -4.85 0.37
C LEU A 152 -23.81 -4.66 1.66
N ASP A 153 -25.12 -4.91 1.61
CA ASP A 153 -26.00 -4.82 2.78
C ASP A 153 -25.63 -5.88 3.84
N ASP A 154 -25.37 -7.11 3.39
CA ASP A 154 -24.90 -8.20 4.24
C ASP A 154 -23.50 -7.90 4.84
N LEU A 155 -22.66 -7.19 4.09
CA LEU A 155 -21.34 -6.77 4.56
C LEU A 155 -21.46 -5.71 5.65
N LEU A 156 -22.31 -4.69 5.47
CA LEU A 156 -22.57 -3.67 6.49
C LEU A 156 -23.22 -4.26 7.74
N THR A 157 -24.10 -5.25 7.58
CA THR A 157 -24.71 -5.96 8.72
C THR A 157 -23.66 -6.70 9.55
N ARG A 158 -22.69 -7.35 8.89
CA ARG A 158 -21.58 -8.04 9.58
C ARG A 158 -20.52 -7.08 10.13
N LYS A 159 -20.29 -5.96 9.46
CA LYS A 159 -19.24 -4.97 9.77
C LYS A 159 -19.86 -3.57 9.83
N PRO A 160 -20.63 -3.26 10.89
CA PRO A 160 -21.35 -1.98 10.97
C PRO A 160 -20.43 -0.76 11.06
N HIS A 161 -19.18 -0.94 11.53
CA HIS A 161 -18.18 0.13 11.60
C HIS A 161 -17.65 0.55 10.22
N TRP A 162 -17.92 -0.21 9.17
CA TRP A 162 -17.59 0.17 7.79
C TRP A 162 -18.63 1.07 7.16
N ALA A 163 -19.81 1.19 7.77
CA ALA A 163 -20.81 2.15 7.31
C ALA A 163 -20.19 3.56 7.35
N ALA A 164 -20.48 4.34 6.32
CA ALA A 164 -20.23 5.77 6.38
C ALA A 164 -21.00 6.30 7.58
N GLY A 165 -20.29 6.60 8.67
CA GLY A 165 -20.86 7.39 9.74
C GLY A 165 -21.39 8.66 9.10
N ALA A 166 -22.52 9.17 9.60
CA ALA A 166 -23.00 10.51 9.25
C ALA A 166 -21.94 11.52 9.73
N GLY A 167 -20.85 11.63 8.98
CA GLY A 167 -19.77 12.56 9.15
C GLY A 167 -20.36 13.90 8.79
N ASN A 168 -21.10 14.47 9.74
CA ASN A 168 -21.35 15.89 9.74
C ASN A 168 -19.95 16.52 9.59
N PRO A 169 -19.70 17.34 8.56
CA PRO A 169 -18.43 18.03 8.43
C PRO A 169 -18.14 18.62 9.79
N SER A 170 -17.02 18.23 10.41
CA SER A 170 -16.68 18.70 11.75
C SER A 170 -16.48 20.20 11.64
N VAL A 171 -17.57 20.95 11.86
CA VAL A 171 -17.54 22.40 11.84
C VAL A 171 -16.55 22.78 12.93
N PRO A 172 -15.48 23.52 12.62
CA PRO A 172 -14.55 23.94 13.65
C PRO A 172 -15.35 24.63 14.75
N ARG A 173 -15.17 24.17 15.99
CA ARG A 173 -15.87 24.76 17.14
C ARG A 173 -15.62 26.27 17.12
N PRO A 174 -16.66 27.12 17.21
CA PRO A 174 -16.48 28.56 17.24
C PRO A 174 -15.46 28.96 18.30
N ASP A 175 -14.47 29.76 17.91
CA ASP A 175 -13.44 30.25 18.84
C ASP A 175 -14.11 31.15 19.89
N PRO A 176 -14.07 30.79 21.19
CA PRO A 176 -14.62 31.62 22.27
C PRO A 176 -13.99 33.02 22.36
N SER A 177 -12.85 33.26 21.71
CA SER A 177 -12.17 34.55 21.66
C SER A 177 -12.80 35.55 20.67
N GLN A 178 -13.59 35.07 19.70
CA GLN A 178 -14.17 35.89 18.63
C GLN A 178 -15.58 36.42 18.94
N GLY A 179 -16.12 36.14 20.13
CA GLY A 179 -17.45 36.57 20.57
C GLY A 179 -17.41 37.51 21.79
N ALA A 180 -18.48 38.28 21.98
CA ALA A 180 -18.68 39.06 23.20
C ALA A 180 -18.71 38.12 24.41
N ARG A 181 -17.73 38.23 25.30
CA ARG A 181 -17.67 37.40 26.51
C ARG A 181 -18.78 37.83 27.49
N PRO A 182 -19.59 36.89 28.02
CA PRO A 182 -20.48 37.20 29.13
C PRO A 182 -19.63 37.64 30.34
N GLY A 183 -19.80 38.88 30.77
CA GLY A 183 -19.02 39.49 31.88
C GLY A 183 -17.97 40.51 31.48
N GLY A 184 -17.83 40.86 30.19
CA GLY A 184 -17.05 42.03 29.78
C GLY A 184 -17.68 43.34 30.30
N THR A 185 -16.87 44.38 30.50
CA THR A 185 -17.40 45.72 30.82
C THR A 185 -18.41 46.13 29.76
N PRO A 186 -19.67 46.45 30.13
CA PRO A 186 -20.72 46.72 29.16
C PRO A 186 -20.33 47.91 28.29
N THR A 187 -20.53 47.76 26.99
CA THR A 187 -20.24 48.83 26.03
C THR A 187 -21.11 50.05 26.33
N LEU A 188 -20.73 51.24 25.87
CA LEU A 188 -21.57 52.44 26.05
C LEU A 188 -22.98 52.23 25.50
N ALA A 189 -23.12 51.55 24.36
CA ALA A 189 -24.41 51.20 23.78
C ALA A 189 -25.25 50.28 24.69
N GLN A 190 -24.63 49.27 25.30
CA GLN A 190 -25.31 48.39 26.26
C GLN A 190 -25.74 49.14 27.52
N ARG A 191 -24.92 50.08 28.01
CA ARG A 191 -25.27 50.92 29.17
C ARG A 191 -26.41 51.90 28.87
N VAL A 192 -26.47 52.45 27.65
CA VAL A 192 -27.60 53.27 27.19
C VAL A 192 -28.88 52.44 27.16
N ALA A 193 -28.84 51.26 26.55
CA ALA A 193 -30.00 50.37 26.47
C ALA A 193 -30.49 49.92 27.85
N GLU A 194 -29.59 49.64 28.79
CA GLU A 194 -29.94 49.29 30.17
C GLU A 194 -30.58 50.47 30.92
N ALA A 195 -30.06 51.69 30.73
CA ALA A 195 -30.63 52.89 31.33
C ALA A 195 -32.03 53.22 30.79
N GLU A 196 -32.23 53.03 29.48
CA GLU A 196 -33.55 53.16 28.84
C GLU A 196 -34.52 52.08 29.34
N ALA A 197 -34.07 50.83 29.46
CA ALA A 197 -34.87 49.72 29.99
C ALA A 197 -35.26 49.94 31.47
N LYS A 198 -34.41 50.59 32.26
CA LYS A 198 -34.71 50.98 33.65
C LYS A 198 -35.55 52.26 33.78
N GLY A 199 -35.78 52.97 32.67
CA GLY A 199 -36.52 54.25 32.68
C GLY A 199 -35.71 55.45 33.19
N ASP A 200 -34.39 55.31 33.37
CA ASP A 200 -33.48 56.36 33.84
C ASP A 200 -33.11 57.31 32.70
N THR A 201 -34.10 58.10 32.25
CA THR A 201 -33.98 59.01 31.10
C THR A 201 -32.81 60.00 31.22
N ARG A 202 -32.53 60.52 32.42
CA ARG A 202 -31.39 61.42 32.67
C ARG A 202 -30.05 60.75 32.43
N LEU A 203 -29.92 59.49 32.86
CA LEU A 203 -28.70 58.70 32.71
C LEU A 203 -28.50 58.33 31.23
N ALA A 204 -29.56 57.92 30.54
CA ALA A 204 -29.54 57.62 29.11
C ALA A 204 -29.07 58.83 28.27
N ILE A 205 -29.59 60.03 28.54
CA ILE A 205 -29.19 61.27 27.82
C ILE A 205 -27.71 61.60 28.07
N ALA A 206 -27.23 61.44 29.31
CA ALA A 206 -25.83 61.69 29.65
C ALA A 206 -24.87 60.72 28.93
N LEU A 207 -25.20 59.42 28.92
CA LEU A 207 -24.42 58.40 28.21
C LEU A 207 -24.44 58.59 26.70
N LYS A 208 -25.59 58.98 26.12
CA LYS A 208 -25.71 59.26 24.69
C LYS A 208 -24.89 60.49 24.28
N SER A 209 -24.84 61.51 25.14
CA SER A 209 -23.98 62.69 24.93
C SER A 209 -22.50 62.34 25.03
N GLN A 210 -22.13 61.42 25.93
CA GLN A 210 -20.76 60.87 25.98
C GLN A 210 -20.42 60.09 24.70
N GLN A 211 -21.32 59.23 24.22
CA GLN A 211 -21.13 58.45 23.00
C GLN A 211 -20.93 59.37 21.78
N LEU A 212 -21.70 60.45 21.65
CA LEU A 212 -21.54 61.43 20.58
C LEU A 212 -20.17 62.14 20.63
N ARG A 213 -19.66 62.45 21.83
CA ARG A 213 -18.32 63.03 21.98
C ARG A 213 -17.21 62.07 21.57
N GLU A 214 -17.29 60.79 21.94
CA GLU A 214 -16.29 59.77 21.56
C GLU A 214 -16.31 59.48 20.05
N ILE A 215 -17.48 59.59 19.41
CA ILE A 215 -17.60 59.46 17.94
C ILE A 215 -17.04 60.70 17.24
N SER A 216 -17.29 61.89 17.79
CA SER A 216 -16.81 63.16 17.21
C SER A 216 -15.33 63.46 17.47
N SER A 217 -14.69 62.79 18.43
CA SER A 217 -13.25 62.96 18.73
C SER A 217 -12.36 61.92 18.05
N LYS A 218 -12.93 61.07 17.19
CA LYS A 218 -12.23 60.14 16.31
C LYS A 218 -12.25 60.69 14.90
#